data_AF-A0A6P0XGM6-F1
#
_entry.id   AF-A0A6P0XGM6-F1
#
_cell.length_a   1.000
_cell.length_b   1.000
_cell.length_c   1.000
_cell.angle_alpha   90.00
_cell.angle_beta   90.00
_cell.angle_gamma   90.00
#
_symmetry.space_group_name_H-M   'P 1'
#
loop_
_entity.id
_entity.type
_entity.pdbx_description
1 polymer ?
#
loop_
_entity_poly.entity_id
_entity_poly.type
_entity_poly.pdbx_seq_one_letter_code
_entity_poly.pdbx_strand_id
1 'polypeptide(L)' 'MYNISENITTVIVALITLGILGWGYNRARPYGRVGILAWLQSVVLMAPWLLFFALFAAGIYLNLVFVLFLLVACTGLYIY' A
#
# COMPACT_ATOMS: atom_id res chain seq x y z
N MET A 1 7.72 -4.34 26.73
CA MET A 1 7.35 -2.94 27.03
C MET A 1 6.44 -2.48 25.91
N TYR A 2 5.21 -2.06 26.21
CA TYR A 2 4.27 -1.53 25.20
C TYR A 2 4.70 -0.10 24.88
N ASN A 3 5.50 0.08 23.82
CA ASN A 3 5.97 1.39 23.38
C ASN A 3 4.85 2.10 22.63
N ILE A 4 4.08 2.91 23.35
CA ILE A 4 2.99 3.73 22.79
C ILE A 4 3.48 4.61 21.63
N SER A 5 4.72 5.09 21.68
CA SER A 5 5.32 5.95 20.64
C SER A 5 5.44 5.26 19.28
N GLU A 6 5.97 4.02 19.24
CA GLU A 6 6.18 3.26 18.00
C GLU A 6 4.84 2.95 17.29
N ASN A 7 3.82 2.66 18.09
CA ASN A 7 2.49 2.34 17.57
C ASN A 7 1.82 3.59 16.96
N ILE A 8 1.94 4.75 17.62
CA ILE A 8 1.42 6.03 17.10
C ILE A 8 2.11 6.42 15.79
N THR A 9 3.44 6.29 15.70
CA THR A 9 4.17 6.60 14.47
C THR A 9 3.69 5.75 13.30
N THR A 10 3.48 4.45 13.53
CA THR A 10 3.01 3.52 12.48
C THR A 10 1.59 3.87 12.01
N VAL A 11 0.70 4.22 12.93
CA VAL A 11 -0.67 4.65 12.60
C VAL A 11 -0.66 5.96 11.80
N ILE A 12 0.15 6.94 12.18
CA ILE A 12 0.27 8.21 11.45
C ILE A 12 0.78 7.97 10.03
N VAL A 13 1.82 7.14 9.86
CA VAL A 13 2.35 6.80 8.53
C VAL A 13 1.27 6.11 7.69
N ALA A 14 0.50 5.19 8.25
CA ALA A 14 -0.59 4.53 7.55
C ALA A 14 -1.66 5.53 7.08
N LEU A 15 -2.09 6.45 7.95
CA LEU A 15 -3.06 7.49 7.61
C LEU A 15 -2.56 8.44 6.52
N ILE A 16 -1.31 8.89 6.61
CA ILE A 16 -0.69 9.73 5.58
C ILE A 16 -0.65 9.00 4.25
N THR A 17 -0.32 7.71 4.27
CA THR A 17 -0.19 6.92 3.04
C THR A 17 -1.54 6.71 2.36
N LEU A 18 -2.61 6.46 3.12
CA LEU A 18 -3.98 6.45 2.59
C LEU A 18 -4.39 7.81 2.04
N GLY A 19 -4.01 8.90 2.70
CA GLY A 19 -4.23 10.26 2.20
C GLY A 19 -3.54 10.53 0.87
N ILE A 20 -2.27 10.11 0.72
CA ILE A 20 -1.50 10.26 -0.52
C ILE A 20 -2.13 9.44 -1.65
N LEU A 21 -2.57 8.19 -1.38
CA LEU A 21 -3.26 7.38 -2.38
C LEU A 21 -4.57 8.01 -2.85
N GLY A 22 -5.39 8.50 -1.92
CA GLY A 22 -6.65 9.17 -2.23
C GLY A 22 -6.44 10.48 -3.00
N TRP A 23 -5.41 11.26 -2.63
CA TRP A 23 -5.03 12.45 -3.39
C TRP A 23 -4.52 12.11 -4.79
N GLY A 24 -3.73 11.04 -4.91
CA GLY A 24 -3.27 10.50 -6.18
C GLY A 24 -4.43 10.12 -7.11
N TYR A 25 -5.50 9.53 -6.56
CA TYR A 25 -6.72 9.26 -7.32
C TYR A 25 -7.38 10.54 -7.82
N ASN A 26 -7.56 11.54 -6.95
CA ASN A 26 -8.19 12.80 -7.35
C ASN A 26 -7.35 13.55 -8.40
N ARG A 27 -6.02 13.45 -8.33
CA ARG A 27 -5.09 13.95 -9.36
C ARG A 27 -5.17 13.15 -10.66
N ALA A 28 -5.43 11.84 -10.60
CA ALA A 28 -5.53 10.97 -11.77
C ALA A 28 -6.83 11.18 -12.57
N ARG A 29 -7.93 11.57 -11.91
CA ARG A 29 -9.24 11.84 -12.53
C ARG A 29 -9.20 12.77 -13.76
N PRO A 30 -8.54 13.93 -13.77
CA PRO A 30 -8.48 14.81 -14.94
C PRO A 30 -7.75 14.21 -16.15
N TYR A 31 -6.92 13.17 -15.96
CA TYR A 31 -6.21 12.50 -17.06
C TYR A 31 -7.05 11.41 -17.74
N GLY A 32 -8.34 11.30 -17.41
CA GLY A 32 -9.27 10.37 -18.02
C GLY A 32 -8.99 8.90 -17.69
N ARG A 33 -9.37 7.99 -18.59
CA ARG A 33 -9.27 6.54 -18.38
C ARG A 33 -7.82 6.07 -18.21
N VAL A 34 -6.91 6.60 -19.02
CA VAL A 34 -5.50 6.20 -19.00
C VAL A 34 -4.83 6.63 -17.69
N GLY A 35 -5.15 7.83 -17.19
CA GLY A 35 -4.63 8.31 -15.92
C GLY A 35 -5.09 7.47 -14.72
N ILE A 36 -6.36 7.06 -14.70
CA ILE A 36 -6.88 6.19 -13.64
C ILE A 36 -6.24 4.81 -13.69
N LEU A 37 -6.05 4.23 -14.88
CA LEU A 37 -5.37 2.94 -15.04
C LEU A 37 -3.90 3.01 -14.63
N ALA A 38 -3.18 4.07 -15.01
CA ALA A 38 -1.80 4.29 -14.61
C ALA A 38 -1.66 4.50 -13.08
N TRP A 39 -2.61 5.22 -12.47
CA TRP A 39 -2.69 5.34 -11.01
C TRP A 39 -2.92 3.98 -10.36
N LEU A 40 -3.83 3.17 -10.89
CA LEU A 40 -4.14 1.84 -10.35
C LEU A 40 -2.93 0.90 -10.48
N GLN A 41 -2.19 0.96 -11.59
CA GLN A 41 -0.93 0.25 -11.75
C GLN A 41 0.12 0.64 -10.70
N SER A 42 0.25 1.94 -10.40
CA SER A 42 1.12 2.42 -9.31
C SER A 42 0.66 1.90 -7.95
N VAL A 43 -0.66 1.91 -7.70
CA VAL A 43 -1.25 1.37 -6.46
C VAL A 43 -0.98 -0.12 -6.32
N VAL A 44 -1.09 -0.90 -7.41
CA VAL A 44 -0.81 -2.35 -7.39
C VAL A 44 0.64 -2.63 -6.99
N LEU A 45 1.61 -1.84 -7.45
CA LEU A 45 3.00 -1.98 -7.04
C LEU A 45 3.24 -1.61 -5.57
N MET A 46 2.45 -0.68 -5.01
CA MET A 46 2.53 -0.30 -3.60
C MET A 46 1.69 -1.18 -2.66
N ALA A 47 0.65 -1.85 -3.18
CA ALA A 47 -0.26 -2.70 -2.43
C ALA A 47 0.42 -3.74 -1.52
N PRO A 48 1.48 -4.47 -1.94
CA PRO A 48 2.07 -5.47 -1.07
C PRO A 48 2.74 -4.85 0.16
N TRP A 49 3.34 -3.67 -0.01
CA TRP A 49 3.95 -2.92 1.07
C TRP A 49 2.90 -2.33 2.01
N LEU A 50 1.83 -1.75 1.47
CA LEU A 50 0.74 -1.20 2.28
C LEU A 50 0.05 -2.26 3.13
N LEU A 51 -0.24 -3.41 2.53
CA LEU A 51 -0.82 -4.55 3.24
C LEU A 51 0.13 -5.05 4.33
N PHE A 52 1.43 -5.20 4.02
CA PHE A 52 2.43 -5.64 4.99
C PHE A 52 2.54 -4.67 6.17
N PHE A 53 2.66 -3.36 5.93
CA PHE A 53 2.76 -2.37 7.00
C PHE A 53 1.46 -2.26 7.82
N ALA A 54 0.29 -2.38 7.19
CA ALA A 54 -0.98 -2.39 7.90
C ALA A 54 -1.14 -3.62 8.81
N LEU A 55 -0.79 -4.80 8.31
CA LEU A 55 -0.79 -6.04 9.10
C LEU A 55 0.23 -5.96 10.25
N PHE A 56 1.42 -5.46 9.97
CA PHE A 56 2.46 -5.25 10.99
C PHE A 56 1.99 -4.28 12.09
N ALA A 57 1.33 -3.18 11.71
CA ALA A 57 0.73 -2.23 12.66
C ALA A 57 -0.36 -2.88 13.53
N ALA A 58 -1.12 -3.82 12.96
CA ALA A 58 -2.12 -4.60 13.67
C ALA A 58 -1.51 -5.74 14.53
N GLY A 59 -0.18 -5.88 14.56
CA GLY A 59 0.53 -6.95 15.27
C GLY A 59 0.50 -8.31 14.57
N ILE A 60 0.11 -8.34 13.28
CA ILE A 60 0.06 -9.55 12.46
C ILE A 60 1.32 -9.61 11.60
N TYR A 61 2.18 -10.59 11.88
CA TYR A 61 3.43 -10.77 11.16
C TYR A 61 3.25 -11.77 10.02
N LEU A 62 3.45 -11.32 8.79
CA LEU A 62 3.50 -12.21 7.62
C LEU A 62 4.85 -12.91 7.54
N ASN A 63 4.82 -14.19 7.17
CA ASN A 63 6.02 -14.97 6.91
C ASN A 63 6.65 -14.54 5.58
N LEU A 64 7.97 -14.70 5.42
CA LEU A 64 8.71 -14.25 4.24
C LEU A 64 8.12 -14.82 2.93
N VAL A 65 7.72 -16.09 2.97
CA VAL A 65 7.10 -16.78 1.82
C VAL A 65 5.82 -16.07 1.35
N PHE A 66 4.98 -15.64 2.30
CA PHE A 66 3.76 -14.90 1.97
C PHE A 66 4.08 -13.53 1.36
N VAL A 67 5.08 -12.83 1.88
CA VAL A 67 5.51 -11.53 1.35
C VAL A 67 6.02 -11.67 -0.09
N LEU A 68 6.82 -12.70 -0.37
CA LEU A 68 7.31 -12.99 -1.71
C LEU A 68 6.18 -13.33 -2.68
N PHE A 69 5.22 -14.15 -2.25
CA PHE A 69 4.05 -14.47 -3.06
C PHE A 69 3.21 -13.23 -3.38
N LEU A 70 3.03 -12.35 -2.39
CA LEU A 70 2.32 -11.07 -2.54
C LEU A 70 3.02 -10.17 -3.57
N LEU A 71 4.35 -10.07 -3.49
CA LEU A 71 5.15 -9.32 -4.47
C LEU A 71 4.99 -9.89 -5.88
N VAL A 72 5.14 -11.21 -6.06
CA VAL A 72 5.00 -11.86 -7.37
C VAL A 72 3.59 -11.64 -7.94
N ALA A 73 2.54 -11.79 -7.13
CA ALA A 73 1.17 -11.56 -7.56
C ALA A 73 0.94 -10.11 -7.99
N CYS A 74 1.42 -9.13 -7.22
CA CYS A 74 1.30 -7.72 -7.55
C CYS A 74 2.13 -7.33 -8.79
N THR A 75 3.33 -7.87 -8.95
CA THR A 75 4.13 -7.68 -10.18
C THR A 75 3.45 -8.29 -11.39
N GLY A 76 2.87 -9.48 -11.27
CA GLY A 76 2.10 -10.11 -12.34
C GLY A 76 0.89 -9.28 -12.76
N LEU A 77 0.12 -8.77 -11.79
CA LEU A 77 -1.01 -7.88 -12.03
C LEU A 77 -0.63 -6.52 -12.61
N TYR A 78 0.60 -6.04 -12.37
CA TYR A 78 1.09 -4.80 -12.95
C TYR A 78 1.38 -4.94 -14.45
N ILE A 79 1.89 -6.11 -14.87
CA ILE A 79 2.34 -6.37 -16.24
C ILE A 79 1.17 -6.67 -17.19
N TYR A 80 0.09 -7.26 -16.68
CA TYR A 80 -1.11 -7.64 -17.44
C TYR A 80 -2.13 -6.50 -17.51
#